data_AF-A0A3N5TCQ0-F1
#
_entry.id   AF-A0A3N5TCQ0-F1
#
_cell.length_a   1.000
_cell.length_b   1.000
_cell.length_c   1.000
_cell.angle_alpha   90.00
_cell.angle_beta   90.00
_cell.angle_gamma   90.00
#
_symmetry.space_group_name_H-M   'P 1'
#
loop_
_entity.id
_entity.type
_entity.pdbx_description
1 polymer ?
#
loop_
_entity_poly.entity_id
_entity_poly.type
_entity_poly.pdbx_seq_one_letter_code
_entity_poly.pdbx_strand_id
1 'polypeptide(L)'
;FPPLLGAFGLALAIFLAGGASFLLLNEDAAFVVAILIICTLGIVFSFIPAVRNIKMTYQAGNYFILIFSLVVSSMADMSKLVTTAPIMLVYVTFTIFVCLLLHVSLAKIFKIDADTVIITSVAGICSPPLVPMVASALKNREVVITGVVTGIIGWVIGTYLGIAVAYILRGVTL
;
A
#
# COMPACT_ATOMS: atom_id res chain seq x y z
N PHE A 1 -20.21 12.99 15.69
CA PHE A 1 -19.86 11.63 16.14
C PHE A 1 -20.78 10.52 15.62
N PRO A 2 -22.13 10.59 15.70
CA PRO A 2 -22.99 9.48 15.26
C PRO A 2 -22.79 8.99 13.82
N PRO A 3 -22.58 9.85 12.79
CA PRO A 3 -22.35 9.35 11.42
C PRO A 3 -20.98 8.68 11.24
N LEU A 4 -19.97 9.04 12.05
CA LEU A 4 -18.65 8.40 12.01
C LEU A 4 -18.71 6.99 12.63
N LEU A 5 -19.51 6.83 13.70
CA LEU A 5 -19.75 5.53 14.32
C LEU A 5 -20.47 4.58 13.36
N GLY A 6 -21.42 5.11 12.58
CA GLY A 6 -22.07 4.36 11.49
C GLY A 6 -21.08 3.90 10.41
N ALA A 7 -20.15 4.76 9.99
CA ALA A 7 -19.09 4.38 9.06
C ALA A 7 -18.16 3.29 9.62
N PHE A 8 -17.82 3.38 10.91
CA PHE A 8 -17.00 2.36 11.58
C PHE A 8 -17.74 1.03 11.71
N GLY A 9 -19.04 1.05 12.06
CA GLY A 9 -19.88 -0.15 12.09
C GLY A 9 -19.99 -0.83 10.73
N LEU A 10 -20.14 -0.05 9.65
CA LEU A 10 -20.12 -0.57 8.29
C LEU A 10 -18.76 -1.19 7.93
N ALA A 11 -17.65 -0.53 8.27
CA ALA A 11 -16.31 -1.06 8.04
C ALA A 11 -16.08 -2.39 8.77
N LEU A 12 -16.54 -2.51 10.02
CA LEU A 12 -16.52 -3.76 10.77
C LEU A 12 -17.37 -4.84 10.11
N ALA A 13 -18.57 -4.51 9.65
CA ALA A 13 -19.44 -5.47 8.96
C ALA A 13 -18.79 -6.01 7.67
N ILE A 14 -18.16 -5.14 6.88
CA ILE A 14 -17.42 -5.53 5.67
C ILE A 14 -16.21 -6.42 6.04
N PHE A 15 -15.47 -6.06 7.09
CA PHE A 15 -14.34 -6.86 7.57
C PHE A 15 -14.77 -8.26 8.02
N LEU A 16 -15.86 -8.36 8.79
CA LEU A 16 -16.41 -9.64 9.23
C LEU A 16 -16.92 -10.49 8.05
N ALA A 17 -17.55 -9.86 7.05
CA ALA A 17 -17.97 -10.54 5.83
C ALA A 17 -16.78 -11.13 5.05
N GLY A 18 -15.68 -10.38 4.93
CA GLY A 18 -14.44 -10.90 4.35
C GLY A 18 -13.81 -12.00 5.20
N GLY A 19 -13.74 -11.80 6.52
CA GLY A 19 -13.18 -12.75 7.49
C GLY A 19 -13.91 -14.09 7.55
N ALA A 20 -15.22 -14.12 7.26
CA ALA A 20 -15.99 -15.37 7.15
C ALA A 20 -15.42 -16.34 6.10
N SER A 21 -14.67 -15.83 5.11
CA SER A 21 -13.98 -16.67 4.11
C SER A 21 -12.97 -17.63 4.72
N PHE A 22 -12.36 -17.28 5.86
CA PHE A 22 -11.41 -18.15 6.58
C PHE A 22 -12.08 -19.34 7.27
N LEU A 23 -13.41 -19.33 7.44
CA LEU A 23 -14.15 -20.46 7.99
C LEU A 23 -14.54 -21.49 6.93
N LEU A 24 -14.57 -21.09 5.66
CA LEU A 24 -15.14 -21.87 4.56
C LEU A 24 -14.08 -22.37 3.57
N LEU A 25 -12.90 -21.78 3.55
CA LEU A 25 -11.85 -22.01 2.55
C LEU A 25 -10.49 -22.31 3.21
N ASN A 26 -9.59 -22.92 2.42
CA ASN A 26 -8.18 -23.09 2.79
C ASN A 26 -7.49 -21.73 2.95
N GLU A 27 -6.46 -21.63 3.81
CA GLU A 27 -5.83 -20.37 4.22
C GLU A 27 -5.42 -19.46 3.05
N ASP A 28 -4.77 -20.02 2.01
CA ASP A 28 -4.31 -19.25 0.85
C ASP A 28 -5.48 -18.66 0.04
N ALA A 29 -6.51 -19.47 -0.21
CA ALA A 29 -7.69 -19.06 -0.95
C ALA A 29 -8.55 -18.08 -0.12
N ALA A 30 -8.65 -18.32 1.19
CA ALA A 30 -9.37 -17.46 2.12
C ALA A 30 -8.79 -16.05 2.16
N PHE A 31 -7.47 -15.91 2.16
CA PHE A 31 -6.81 -14.60 2.12
C PHE A 31 -7.18 -13.80 0.86
N VAL A 32 -7.08 -14.43 -0.31
CA VAL A 32 -7.40 -13.79 -1.59
C VAL A 32 -8.87 -13.39 -1.64
N VAL A 33 -9.77 -14.31 -1.28
CA VAL A 33 -11.22 -14.07 -1.30
C VAL A 33 -11.63 -13.00 -0.29
N ALA A 34 -11.06 -13.00 0.92
CA ALA A 34 -11.34 -12.00 1.93
C ALA A 34 -10.98 -10.59 1.45
N ILE A 35 -9.79 -10.42 0.85
CA ILE A 35 -9.36 -9.13 0.30
C ILE A 35 -10.30 -8.68 -0.81
N LEU A 36 -10.64 -9.57 -1.74
CA LEU A 36 -11.58 -9.25 -2.83
C LEU A 36 -12.94 -8.82 -2.30
N ILE A 37 -13.52 -9.54 -1.34
CA ILE A 37 -14.80 -9.18 -0.72
C ILE A 37 -14.72 -7.80 -0.07
N ILE A 38 -13.68 -7.54 0.72
CA ILE A 38 -13.50 -6.25 1.41
C ILE A 38 -13.37 -5.12 0.39
N CYS A 39 -12.56 -5.29 -0.66
CA CYS A 39 -12.40 -4.30 -1.71
C CYS A 39 -13.68 -4.08 -2.51
N THR A 40 -14.36 -5.15 -2.93
CA THR A 40 -15.59 -5.08 -3.72
C THR A 40 -16.71 -4.43 -2.92
N LEU A 41 -16.96 -4.88 -1.69
CA LEU A 41 -17.97 -4.25 -0.83
C LEU A 41 -17.59 -2.81 -0.51
N GLY A 42 -16.33 -2.51 -0.21
CA GLY A 42 -15.85 -1.15 0.02
C GLY A 42 -16.15 -0.21 -1.16
N ILE A 43 -15.89 -0.67 -2.39
CA ILE A 43 -16.20 0.08 -3.62
C ILE A 43 -17.71 0.24 -3.79
N VAL A 44 -18.49 -0.83 -3.63
CA VAL A 44 -19.95 -0.81 -3.77
C VAL A 44 -20.58 0.19 -2.78
N PHE A 45 -20.19 0.14 -1.51
CA PHE A 45 -20.69 1.07 -0.50
C PHE A 45 -20.21 2.51 -0.71
N SER A 46 -19.06 2.71 -1.38
CA SER A 46 -18.55 4.05 -1.75
C SER A 46 -19.46 4.78 -2.74
N PHE A 47 -20.24 4.05 -3.56
CA PHE A 47 -21.23 4.67 -4.46
C PHE A 47 -22.45 5.24 -3.73
N ILE A 48 -22.71 4.85 -2.47
CA ILE A 48 -23.85 5.34 -1.71
C ILE A 48 -23.56 6.76 -1.21
N PRO A 49 -24.35 7.78 -1.61
CA PRO A 49 -24.10 9.17 -1.22
C PRO A 49 -24.11 9.40 0.30
N ALA A 50 -24.91 8.61 1.02
CA ALA A 50 -24.98 8.66 2.48
C ALA A 50 -23.68 8.23 3.16
N VAL A 51 -22.94 7.28 2.57
CA VAL A 51 -21.63 6.81 3.08
C VAL A 51 -20.51 7.73 2.63
N ARG A 52 -20.52 8.13 1.34
CA ARG A 52 -19.49 8.99 0.75
C ARG A 52 -19.39 10.37 1.40
N ASN A 53 -20.52 10.97 1.77
CA ASN A 53 -20.57 12.33 2.32
C ASN A 53 -20.35 12.39 3.84
N ILE A 54 -20.04 11.25 4.49
CA ILE A 54 -19.73 11.25 5.92
C ILE A 54 -18.44 12.04 6.13
N LYS A 55 -18.55 13.15 6.88
CA LYS A 55 -17.41 13.99 7.23
C LYS A 55 -16.42 13.18 8.09
N MET A 56 -15.12 13.45 7.92
CA MET A 56 -14.01 12.89 8.70
C MET A 56 -13.66 11.41 8.44
N THR A 57 -14.29 10.73 7.47
CA THR A 57 -13.95 9.35 7.10
C THR A 57 -12.49 9.20 6.64
N TYR A 58 -11.98 10.17 5.88
CA TYR A 58 -10.58 10.21 5.44
C TYR A 58 -9.61 10.28 6.63
N GLN A 59 -9.88 11.16 7.59
CA GLN A 59 -9.06 11.32 8.80
C GLN A 59 -9.11 10.07 9.68
N ALA A 60 -10.27 9.45 9.83
CA ALA A 60 -10.42 8.20 10.57
C ALA A 60 -9.64 7.04 9.90
N GLY A 61 -9.73 6.91 8.58
CA GLY A 61 -8.93 5.93 7.83
C GLY A 61 -7.43 6.16 7.99
N ASN A 62 -6.98 7.42 7.90
CA ASN A 62 -5.58 7.80 8.11
C ASN A 62 -5.07 7.42 9.51
N TYR A 63 -5.91 7.56 10.54
CA TYR A 63 -5.58 7.13 11.89
C TYR A 63 -5.34 5.61 11.98
N PHE A 64 -6.17 4.79 11.32
CA PHE A 64 -5.95 3.34 11.28
C PHE A 64 -4.67 2.96 10.52
N ILE A 65 -4.34 3.67 9.42
CA ILE A 65 -3.08 3.45 8.69
C ILE A 65 -1.87 3.75 9.58
N LEU A 66 -1.93 4.79 10.41
CA LEU A 66 -0.89 5.11 11.39
C LEU A 66 -0.72 4.00 12.44
N ILE A 67 -1.83 3.49 13.00
CA ILE A 67 -1.80 2.37 13.95
C ILE A 67 -1.19 1.12 13.30
N PHE A 68 -1.64 0.77 12.09
CA PHE A 68 -1.09 -0.35 11.33
C PHE A 68 0.43 -0.21 11.15
N SER A 69 0.87 0.97 10.70
CA SER A 69 2.29 1.25 10.47
C SER A 69 3.09 1.12 11.77
N LEU A 70 2.58 1.65 12.89
CA LEU A 70 3.20 1.54 14.21
C LEU A 70 3.37 0.08 14.64
N VAL A 71 2.33 -0.73 14.49
CA VAL A 71 2.35 -2.16 14.86
C VAL A 71 3.34 -2.94 14.00
N VAL A 72 3.32 -2.74 12.67
CA VAL A 72 4.26 -3.40 11.75
C VAL A 72 5.71 -3.01 12.06
N SER A 73 5.97 -1.73 12.30
CA SER A 73 7.31 -1.28 12.73
C SER A 73 7.76 -1.89 14.05
N SER A 74 6.83 -2.13 14.98
CA SER A 74 7.13 -2.78 16.27
C SER A 74 7.47 -4.27 16.13
N MET A 75 7.14 -4.93 15.02
CA MET A 75 7.52 -6.33 14.77
C MET A 75 8.98 -6.49 14.31
N ALA A 76 9.72 -5.39 14.15
CA ALA A 76 11.12 -5.43 13.76
C ALA A 76 12.00 -6.09 14.84
N ASP A 77 12.61 -7.22 14.49
CA ASP A 77 13.52 -7.97 15.34
C ASP A 77 14.92 -7.33 15.35
N MET A 78 15.28 -6.67 16.45
CA MET A 78 16.56 -5.99 16.62
C MET A 78 17.76 -6.96 16.61
N SER A 79 17.58 -8.21 17.03
CA SER A 79 18.65 -9.21 17.07
C SER A 79 19.04 -9.68 15.67
N LYS A 80 18.05 -9.83 14.76
CA LYS A 80 18.30 -10.09 13.33
C LYS A 80 18.87 -8.86 12.61
N LEU A 81 18.50 -7.66 13.08
CA LEU A 81 19.03 -6.40 12.57
C LEU A 81 20.54 -6.25 12.81
N VAL A 82 21.06 -6.71 13.95
CA VAL A 82 22.50 -6.53 14.26
C VAL A 82 23.39 -7.57 13.57
N THR A 83 22.90 -8.78 13.31
CA THR A 83 23.71 -9.91 12.81
C THR A 83 23.72 -10.05 11.28
N THR A 84 22.57 -9.84 10.61
CA THR A 84 22.47 -9.96 9.14
C THR A 84 22.28 -8.61 8.45
N ALA A 85 21.89 -7.55 9.18
CA ALA A 85 21.46 -6.33 8.52
C ALA A 85 22.50 -5.33 8.06
N PRO A 86 23.79 -5.30 8.47
CA PRO A 86 24.70 -4.31 7.89
C PRO A 86 24.76 -4.44 6.36
N ILE A 87 24.86 -5.67 5.84
CA ILE A 87 24.90 -5.90 4.39
C ILE A 87 23.54 -5.69 3.72
N MET A 88 22.44 -6.14 4.35
CA MET A 88 21.09 -5.97 3.80
C MET A 88 20.64 -4.51 3.81
N LEU A 89 21.00 -3.76 4.85
CA LEU A 89 20.67 -2.33 5.00
C LEU A 89 21.45 -1.51 3.96
N VAL A 90 22.73 -1.80 3.75
CA VAL A 90 23.51 -1.18 2.65
C VAL A 90 22.89 -1.52 1.30
N TYR A 91 22.56 -2.80 1.05
CA TYR A 91 21.95 -3.23 -0.21
C TYR A 91 20.60 -2.53 -0.47
N VAL A 92 19.70 -2.52 0.52
CA VAL A 92 18.39 -1.88 0.41
C VAL A 92 18.53 -0.37 0.25
N THR A 93 19.39 0.28 1.03
CA THR A 93 19.63 1.73 0.94
C THR A 93 20.18 2.10 -0.42
N PHE A 94 21.17 1.36 -0.92
CA PHE A 94 21.75 1.59 -2.24
C PHE A 94 20.69 1.40 -3.34
N THR A 95 19.90 0.33 -3.26
CA THR A 95 18.83 0.05 -4.22
C THR A 95 17.78 1.16 -4.25
N ILE A 96 17.28 1.57 -3.07
CA ILE A 96 16.32 2.67 -2.94
C ILE A 96 16.90 3.96 -3.50
N PHE A 97 18.17 4.26 -3.19
CA PHE A 97 18.82 5.48 -3.64
C PHE A 97 18.96 5.52 -5.17
N VAL A 98 19.38 4.41 -5.80
CA VAL A 98 19.48 4.29 -7.26
C VAL A 98 18.09 4.39 -7.90
N CYS A 99 17.08 3.72 -7.35
CA CYS A 99 15.70 3.82 -7.83
C CYS A 99 15.16 5.26 -7.75
N LEU A 100 15.36 5.95 -6.63
CA LEU A 100 14.95 7.35 -6.46
C LEU A 100 15.69 8.27 -7.42
N LEU A 101 17.00 8.11 -7.58
CA LEU A 101 17.79 8.89 -8.52
C LEU A 101 17.28 8.73 -9.95
N LEU A 102 17.05 7.49 -10.40
CA LEU A 102 16.51 7.21 -11.72
C LEU A 102 15.12 7.81 -11.89
N HIS A 103 14.23 7.60 -10.91
CA HIS A 103 12.85 8.08 -10.96
C HIS A 103 12.79 9.62 -11.04
N VAL A 104 13.52 10.31 -10.16
CA VAL A 104 13.57 11.78 -10.14
C VAL A 104 14.23 12.33 -11.41
N SER A 105 15.29 11.68 -11.91
CA SER A 105 15.95 12.10 -13.15
C SER A 105 15.03 11.99 -14.36
N LEU A 106 14.30 10.88 -14.49
CA LEU A 106 13.29 10.70 -15.53
C LEU A 106 12.14 11.71 -15.37
N ALA A 107 11.62 11.88 -14.15
CA ALA A 107 10.56 12.83 -13.88
C ALA A 107 10.94 14.28 -14.26
N LYS A 108 12.21 14.66 -14.05
CA LYS A 108 12.74 15.96 -14.48
C LYS A 108 12.75 16.12 -16.00
N ILE A 109 13.09 15.06 -16.75
CA ILE A 109 13.06 15.06 -18.21
C ILE A 109 11.62 15.24 -18.73
N PHE A 110 10.67 14.53 -18.12
CA PHE A 110 9.25 14.60 -18.48
C PHE A 110 8.49 15.78 -17.86
N LYS A 111 9.17 16.64 -17.08
CA LYS A 111 8.60 17.83 -16.41
C LYS A 111 7.39 17.49 -15.52
N ILE A 112 7.47 16.38 -14.77
CA ILE A 112 6.45 15.99 -13.80
C ILE A 112 6.54 16.90 -12.56
N ASP A 113 5.41 17.26 -11.98
CA ASP A 113 5.33 18.10 -10.78
C ASP A 113 5.86 17.36 -9.53
N ALA A 114 6.33 18.13 -8.55
CA ALA A 114 6.95 17.58 -7.36
C ALA A 114 6.00 16.71 -6.51
N ASP A 115 4.73 17.10 -6.39
CA ASP A 115 3.73 16.36 -5.60
C ASP A 115 3.50 14.98 -6.19
N THR A 116 3.33 14.89 -7.51
CA THR A 116 3.21 13.62 -8.23
C THR A 116 4.47 12.77 -8.08
N VAL A 117 5.68 13.34 -8.20
CA VAL A 117 6.93 12.58 -8.01
C VAL A 117 7.05 12.02 -6.60
N ILE A 118 6.72 12.80 -5.57
CA ILE A 118 6.77 12.37 -4.17
C ILE A 118 5.77 11.23 -3.95
N ILE A 119 4.53 11.41 -4.38
CA ILE A 119 3.46 10.42 -4.15
C ILE A 119 3.69 9.12 -4.90
N THR A 120 4.14 9.18 -6.15
CA THR A 120 4.46 7.97 -6.93
C THR A 120 5.70 7.25 -6.37
N SER A 121 6.69 7.98 -5.84
CA SER A 121 7.84 7.38 -5.14
C SER A 121 7.44 6.67 -3.85
N VAL A 122 6.55 7.29 -3.06
CA VAL A 122 6.00 6.68 -1.83
C VAL A 122 5.17 5.43 -2.18
N ALA A 123 4.35 5.49 -3.22
CA ALA A 123 3.58 4.35 -3.68
C ALA A 123 4.47 3.16 -4.06
N GLY A 124 5.59 3.44 -4.75
CA GLY A 124 6.54 2.42 -5.20
C GLY A 124 7.44 1.86 -4.09
N ILE A 125 7.94 2.69 -3.18
CA ILE A 125 8.92 2.30 -2.16
C ILE A 125 8.24 1.87 -0.85
N CYS A 126 7.21 2.62 -0.43
CA CYS A 126 6.59 2.46 0.89
C CYS A 126 5.28 1.67 0.84
N SER A 127 4.67 1.49 -0.33
CA SER A 127 3.39 0.80 -0.61
C SER A 127 2.19 1.75 -0.84
N PRO A 128 1.25 1.41 -1.76
CA PRO A 128 0.07 2.22 -2.06
C PRO A 128 -0.80 2.66 -0.85
N PRO A 129 -0.97 1.85 0.23
CA PRO A 129 -1.76 2.27 1.39
C PRO A 129 -1.22 3.50 2.13
N LEU A 130 0.06 3.83 1.98
CA LEU A 130 0.68 5.00 2.61
C LEU A 130 0.53 6.29 1.79
N VAL A 131 0.08 6.19 0.53
CA VAL A 131 -0.16 7.34 -0.36
C VAL A 131 -1.11 8.38 0.24
N PRO A 132 -2.29 8.01 0.81
CA PRO A 132 -3.20 8.98 1.42
C PRO A 132 -2.57 9.76 2.58
N MET A 133 -1.66 9.13 3.33
CA MET A 133 -0.97 9.78 4.44
C MET A 133 -0.07 10.92 3.95
N VAL A 134 0.76 10.62 2.94
CA VAL A 134 1.69 11.61 2.38
C VAL A 134 0.93 12.69 1.61
N ALA A 135 -0.13 12.33 0.88
CA ALA A 135 -0.99 13.31 0.20
C ALA A 135 -1.65 14.29 1.18
N SER A 136 -2.04 13.81 2.36
CA SER A 136 -2.54 14.69 3.43
C SER A 136 -1.46 15.62 3.98
N ALA A 137 -0.21 15.16 4.10
CA ALA A 137 0.92 15.97 4.55
C ALA A 137 1.31 17.04 3.52
N LEU A 138 1.24 16.71 2.23
CA LEU A 138 1.43 17.63 1.11
C LEU A 138 0.27 18.64 0.94
N LYS A 139 -0.85 18.44 1.66
CA LYS A 139 -2.10 19.21 1.51
C LYS A 139 -2.69 19.14 0.10
N ASN A 140 -2.34 18.10 -0.66
CA ASN A 140 -2.84 17.84 -2.00
C ASN A 140 -3.46 16.44 -2.04
N ARG A 141 -4.79 16.35 -1.97
CA ARG A 141 -5.50 15.06 -1.97
C ARG A 141 -5.83 14.54 -3.36
N GLU A 142 -5.70 15.37 -4.39
CA GLU A 142 -5.99 14.98 -5.77
C GLU A 142 -4.96 13.97 -6.30
N VAL A 143 -3.71 14.08 -5.82
CA VAL A 143 -2.62 13.15 -6.14
C VAL A 143 -2.76 11.77 -5.49
N VAL A 144 -3.75 11.53 -4.60
CA VAL A 144 -3.98 10.19 -4.03
C VAL A 144 -4.28 9.17 -5.13
N ILE A 145 -5.10 9.57 -6.11
CA ILE A 145 -5.51 8.69 -7.20
C ILE A 145 -4.30 8.30 -8.04
N THR A 146 -3.45 9.27 -8.38
CA THR A 146 -2.26 9.02 -9.18
C THR A 146 -1.31 8.07 -8.46
N GLY A 147 -1.02 8.29 -7.18
CA GLY A 147 -0.15 7.40 -6.40
C GLY A 147 -0.69 5.98 -6.23
N VAL A 148 -1.98 5.81 -5.92
CA VAL A 148 -2.56 4.47 -5.75
C VAL A 148 -2.52 3.69 -7.06
N VAL A 149 -2.90 4.32 -8.18
CA VAL A 149 -2.89 3.68 -9.50
C VAL A 149 -1.47 3.30 -9.91
N THR A 150 -0.49 4.23 -9.81
CA THR A 150 0.89 3.93 -10.19
C THR A 150 1.50 2.86 -9.29
N GLY A 151 1.15 2.84 -8.00
CA GLY A 151 1.62 1.82 -7.07
C GLY A 151 1.07 0.42 -7.38
N ILE A 152 -0.21 0.29 -7.75
CA ILE A 152 -0.80 -0.99 -8.20
C ILE A 152 -0.12 -1.46 -9.48
N ILE A 153 0.02 -0.58 -10.47
CA ILE A 153 0.69 -0.91 -11.74
C ILE A 153 2.15 -1.33 -11.48
N GLY A 154 2.86 -0.58 -10.65
CA GLY A 154 4.24 -0.88 -10.26
C GLY A 154 4.37 -2.24 -9.57
N TRP A 155 3.44 -2.58 -8.66
CA TRP A 155 3.42 -3.89 -8.02
C TRP A 155 3.25 -5.03 -9.03
N VAL A 156 2.26 -4.92 -9.93
CA VAL A 156 2.03 -5.93 -10.97
C VAL A 156 3.27 -6.12 -11.85
N ILE A 157 3.83 -5.02 -12.36
CA ILE A 157 5.03 -5.05 -13.21
C ILE A 157 6.22 -5.63 -12.45
N GLY A 158 6.44 -5.19 -11.21
CA GLY A 158 7.53 -5.67 -10.34
C GLY A 158 7.43 -7.16 -10.03
N THR A 159 6.23 -7.68 -9.79
CA THR A 159 6.00 -9.11 -9.59
C THR A 159 6.38 -9.92 -10.83
N TYR A 160 5.91 -9.52 -12.01
CA TYR A 160 6.24 -10.24 -13.25
C TYR A 160 7.74 -10.19 -13.58
N LEU A 161 8.39 -9.02 -13.43
CA LEU A 161 9.83 -8.88 -13.60
C LEU A 161 10.62 -9.72 -12.58
N GLY A 162 10.20 -9.72 -11.32
CA GLY A 162 10.82 -10.53 -10.27
C GLY A 162 10.74 -12.03 -10.57
N ILE A 163 9.58 -12.50 -11.00
CA ILE A 163 9.38 -13.90 -11.44
C ILE A 163 10.26 -14.22 -12.65
N ALA A 164 10.30 -13.33 -13.66
CA ALA A 164 11.13 -13.52 -14.84
C ALA A 164 12.62 -13.63 -14.50
N VAL A 165 13.14 -12.72 -13.66
CA VAL A 165 14.52 -12.75 -13.17
C VAL A 165 14.80 -14.02 -12.37
N ALA A 166 13.86 -14.45 -11.52
CA ALA A 166 14.00 -15.70 -10.76
C ALA A 166 14.12 -16.93 -11.68
N TYR A 167 13.32 -17.02 -12.75
CA TYR A 167 13.43 -18.10 -13.73
C TYR A 167 14.72 -18.04 -14.54
N ILE A 168 15.15 -16.84 -14.96
CA ILE A 168 16.43 -16.66 -15.67
C ILE A 168 17.59 -17.13 -14.79
N LEU A 169 17.66 -16.67 -13.54
CA LEU A 169 18.72 -17.06 -12.61
C LEU A 169 18.70 -18.57 -12.34
N ARG A 170 17.52 -19.15 -12.11
CA ARG A 170 17.36 -20.59 -11.89
C ARG A 170 17.78 -21.41 -13.12
N GLY A 171 17.53 -20.92 -14.33
CA GLY A 171 18.00 -21.53 -15.57
C GLY A 171 19.50 -21.38 -15.81
N VAL A 172 20.14 -20.38 -15.21
CA VAL A 172 21.59 -20.13 -15.26
C VAL A 172 22.36 -20.87 -14.16
N THR A 173 21.68 -21.43 -13.14
CA THR A 173 22.32 -22.19 -12.04
C THR A 173 22.43 -23.70 -12.32
N LEU A 174 22.83 -24.09 -13.54
CA LEU A 174 23.22 -25.46 -13.93
C LEU A 174 24.69 -25.50 -14.37
#